data_AF-A0A968XYP7-F1
#
_entry.id   AF-A0A968XYP7-F1
#
_cell.length_a   1.000
_cell.length_b   1.000
_cell.length_c   1.000
_cell.angle_alpha   90.00
_cell.angle_beta   90.00
_cell.angle_gamma   90.00
#
_symmetry.space_group_name_H-M   'P 1'
#
loop_
_entity.id
_entity.type
_entity.pdbx_description
1 polymer ?
#
loop_
_entity_poly.entity_id
_entity_poly.type
_entity_poly.pdbx_seq_one_letter_code
_entity_poly.pdbx_strand_id
1 'polypeptide(L)' 'MASASNGQSAIIRTERGLTIAGTRTSLYDVIDLLKAHYPPKLIRDTFNLTDAQINAALSYN' A
#
# COMPACT_ATOMS: atom_id res chain seq x y z
N MET A 1 15.77 16.23 3.75
CA MET A 1 15.09 16.05 2.45
C MET A 1 15.36 14.63 2.00
N ALA A 2 14.34 13.79 1.87
CA ALA A 2 14.50 12.40 1.44
C ALA A 2 13.78 12.22 0.10
N SER A 3 14.57 11.93 -0.93
CA SER A 3 14.14 11.67 -2.30
C SER A 3 13.32 10.37 -2.34
N ALA A 4 12.06 10.46 -2.76
CA ALA A 4 11.32 9.30 -3.24
C ALA A 4 11.22 9.42 -4.76
N SER A 5 11.89 8.48 -5.41
CA SER A 5 12.27 8.44 -6.81
C SER A 5 11.09 8.44 -7.78
N ASN A 6 11.36 8.98 -8.96
CA ASN A 6 10.45 9.28 -10.05
C ASN A 6 9.92 8.00 -10.74
N GLY A 7 8.80 7.44 -10.26
CA GLY A 7 8.09 6.35 -10.95
C GLY A 7 6.77 6.05 -10.26
N GLN A 8 5.69 6.74 -10.67
CA GLN A 8 4.28 6.49 -10.30
C GLN A 8 4.11 5.67 -9.01
N SER A 9 4.50 6.26 -7.88
CA SER A 9 4.61 5.52 -6.62
C SER A 9 3.24 5.03 -6.21
N ALA A 10 3.02 3.71 -6.21
CA ALA A 10 1.79 3.10 -5.72
C ALA A 10 1.52 3.42 -4.23
N ILE A 11 2.50 3.98 -3.54
CA ILE A 11 2.39 4.53 -2.19
C ILE A 11 2.62 6.05 -2.26
N ILE A 12 1.62 6.81 -1.84
CA ILE A 12 1.64 8.27 -1.74
C ILE A 12 1.82 8.66 -0.27
N ARG A 13 2.74 9.58 -0.01
CA ARG A 13 2.89 10.19 1.32
C ARG A 13 1.99 11.42 1.42
N THR A 14 1.11 11.42 2.41
CA THR A 14 0.20 12.52 2.74
C THR A 14 0.54 13.08 4.11
N GLU A 15 -0.08 14.20 4.46
CA GLU A 15 0.04 14.81 5.80
C GLU A 15 -0.43 13.88 6.93
N ARG A 16 -1.29 12.89 6.63
CA ARG A 16 -1.83 11.91 7.58
C ARG A 16 -1.03 10.61 7.62
N GLY A 17 -0.02 10.44 6.76
CA GLY A 17 0.79 9.22 6.66
C GLY A 17 0.92 8.67 5.24
N LEU A 18 1.30 7.39 5.14
CA LEU A 18 1.46 6.67 3.87
C LEU A 18 0.13 6.04 3.43
N THR A 19 -0.28 6.32 2.21
CA THR A 19 -1.55 5.84 1.62
C THR A 19 -1.30 5.17 0.28
N ILE A 20 -2.13 4.20 -0.10
CA ILE A 20 -2.06 3.56 -1.41
C ILE A 20 -2.63 4.50 -2.48
N ALA A 21 -1.87 4.73 -3.55
CA ALA A 21 -2.18 5.67 -4.62
C ALA A 21 -3.55 5.38 -5.26
N GLY A 22 -4.37 6.41 -5.47
CA GLY A 22 -5.70 6.23 -6.08
C GLY A 22 -6.75 5.61 -5.17
N THR A 23 -6.44 5.42 -3.88
CA THR A 23 -7.39 4.93 -2.87
C THR A 23 -7.32 5.78 -1.59
N ARG A 24 -8.31 5.62 -0.70
CA ARG A 24 -8.28 6.18 0.65
C ARG A 24 -7.67 5.21 1.68
N THR A 25 -7.06 4.13 1.21
CA THR A 25 -6.52 3.06 2.05
C THR A 25 -5.15 3.46 2.58
N SER A 26 -4.98 3.36 3.90
CA SER A 26 -3.67 3.54 4.53
C SER A 26 -2.78 2.35 4.20
N LEU A 27 -1.50 2.61 3.92
CA LEU A 27 -0.53 1.52 3.79
C LEU A 27 -0.46 0.70 5.08
N TYR A 28 -0.64 1.34 6.23
CA TYR A 28 -0.61 0.67 7.54
C TYR A 28 -1.72 -0.37 7.70
N ASP A 29 -2.93 -0.09 7.23
CA ASP A 29 -4.05 -1.06 7.28
C ASP A 29 -3.74 -2.30 6.43
N VAL A 30 -3.12 -2.11 5.27
CA VAL A 30 -2.71 -3.21 4.38
C VAL A 30 -1.59 -4.03 5.04
N ILE A 31 -0.58 -3.36 5.62
CA ILE A 31 0.54 -4.02 6.31
C ILE A 31 0.06 -4.81 7.53
N ASP A 32 -0.89 -4.27 8.31
CA ASP A 32 -1.44 -4.95 9.47
C ASP A 32 -2.10 -6.28 9.08
N LEU A 33 -2.89 -6.27 8.01
CA LEU A 33 -3.52 -7.48 7.48
C LEU A 33 -2.50 -8.45 6.89
N LEU A 34 -1.46 -7.96 6.21
CA LEU A 34 -0.37 -8.81 5.73
C LEU A 34 0.36 -9.49 6.90
N LYS A 35 0.60 -8.76 7.99
CA LYS A 35 1.22 -9.28 9.22
C LYS A 35 0.32 -10.29 9.94
N ALA A 36 -0.99 -10.11 9.86
CA ALA A 36 -1.96 -11.09 10.32
C ALA A 36 -2.10 -12.31 9.39
N HIS A 37 -1.16 -12.49 8.43
CA HIS A 37 -1.10 -13.61 7.49
C HIS A 37 -2.35 -13.74 6.59
N TYR A 38 -3.08 -12.65 6.36
CA TYR A 38 -4.20 -12.67 5.42
C TYR A 38 -3.68 -12.86 3.98
N PRO A 39 -4.41 -13.63 3.15
CA PRO A 39 -4.03 -13.81 1.75
C PRO A 39 -3.97 -12.46 1.02
N PRO A 40 -2.90 -12.15 0.28
CA PRO A 40 -2.80 -10.88 -0.45
C PRO A 40 -3.95 -10.66 -1.44
N LYS A 41 -4.48 -11.75 -2.01
CA LYS A 41 -5.68 -11.71 -2.88
C LYS A 41 -6.93 -11.24 -2.15
N LEU A 42 -7.10 -11.63 -0.88
CA LEU A 42 -8.25 -11.19 -0.08
C LEU A 42 -8.13 -9.70 0.23
N ILE A 43 -6.97 -9.26 0.70
CA ILE A 43 -6.70 -7.84 1.01
C ILE A 43 -6.90 -7.00 -0.26
N ARG A 44 -6.41 -7.49 -1.40
CA ARG A 44 -6.63 -6.85 -2.70
C ARG A 44 -8.11 -6.62 -2.98
N ASP A 45 -8.93 -7.64 -2.83
CA ASP A 45 -10.36 -7.56 -3.11
C ASP A 45 -11.08 -6.63 -2.12
N THR A 46 -10.78 -6.77 -0.82
CA THR A 46 -11.36 -5.94 0.26
C THR A 46 -11.11 -4.44 0.07
N PHE A 47 -9.90 -4.06 -0.36
CA PHE A 47 -9.53 -2.66 -0.57
C PHE A 47 -9.57 -2.24 -2.04
N ASN A 48 -10.08 -3.11 -2.91
CA ASN A 48 -10.19 -2.90 -4.34
C ASN A 48 -8.86 -2.46 -5.01
N LEU A 49 -7.75 -3.07 -4.56
CA LEU A 49 -6.39 -2.77 -4.99
C LEU A 49 -6.00 -3.52 -6.26
N THR A 50 -4.94 -3.05 -6.89
CA THR A 50 -4.25 -3.73 -8.00
C THR A 50 -3.10 -4.57 -7.46
N ASP A 51 -2.67 -5.57 -8.24
CA ASP A 51 -1.49 -6.37 -7.89
C ASP A 51 -0.25 -5.49 -7.70
N ALA A 52 -0.11 -4.42 -8.49
CA ALA A 52 1.00 -3.48 -8.36
C ALA A 52 1.01 -2.76 -7.01
N GLN A 53 -0.16 -2.36 -6.50
CA GLN A 53 -0.28 -1.72 -5.18
C GLN A 53 -0.01 -2.69 -4.03
N ILE A 54 -0.52 -3.92 -4.11
CA ILE A 54 -0.22 -4.98 -3.12
C ILE A 54 1.27 -5.32 -3.13
N ASN A 55 1.88 -5.45 -4.30
CA ASN A 55 3.30 -5.76 -4.42
C ASN A 55 4.17 -4.62 -3.89
N ALA A 56 3.76 -3.37 -4.12
CA ALA A 56 4.42 -2.20 -3.53
C ALA A 56 4.31 -2.20 -2.00
N ALA A 57 3.14 -2.58 -1.44
CA ALA A 57 2.97 -2.70 0.00
C ALA A 57 3.81 -3.83 0.60
N LEU A 58 3.92 -4.97 -0.08
CA LEU A 58 4.79 -6.10 0.30
C LEU A 58 6.27 -5.72 0.27
N SER A 59 6.68 -4.89 -0.69
CA SER A 59 8.07 -4.41 -0.83
C SER A 59 8.46 -3.35 0.20
N TYR A 60 7.50 -2.83 0.97
CA TYR A 60 7.71 -1.79 1.99
C TYR A 60 7.90 -2.35 3.41
N ASN A 61 7.67 -3.66 3.60
CA ASN A 61 7.86 -4.38 4.86
C ASN A 61 9.28 -4.96 4.93
#